data_AF-G0AAT4-F1
#
_entry.id   AF-G0AAT4-F1
#
_cell.length_a   1.000
_cell.length_b   1.000
_cell.length_c   1.000
_cell.angle_alpha   90.00
_cell.angle_beta   90.00
_cell.angle_gamma   90.00
#
_symmetry.space_group_name_H-M   'P 1'
#
loop_
_entity.id
_entity.type
_entity.pdbx_description
1 polymer ?
#
loop_
_entity_poly.entity_id
_entity_poly.type
_entity_poly.pdbx_seq_one_letter_code
_entity_poly.pdbx_strand_id
1 'polypeptide(L)'
;MQRRRSAAQIKLINGCKGATRLWPGALCKDIKLEKQDMQRIMLRAKIHRATVTQADLHYEGSCGIDEDLLEAADIREFEKIELYNVNNGQRFSTYAIRGKRGSGEISLNGAAARCAHLGDLLIICTYAPLSNEEAGSYVPKVVFVDDNNRITGLKKI
;
A
#
# COMPACT_ATOMS: atom_id res chain seq x y z
N MET A 1 28.71 -42.55 -18.56
CA MET A 1 28.70 -41.74 -17.32
C MET A 1 28.83 -40.27 -17.70
N GLN A 2 27.68 -39.60 -17.85
CA GLN A 2 27.56 -38.22 -18.33
C GLN A 2 27.80 -37.24 -17.17
N ARG A 3 28.68 -36.26 -17.36
CA ARG A 3 28.64 -34.99 -16.61
C ARG A 3 28.88 -33.84 -17.58
N ARG A 4 27.81 -33.44 -18.28
CA ARG A 4 27.72 -32.14 -18.96
C ARG A 4 27.65 -31.06 -17.87
N ARG A 5 28.70 -30.24 -17.75
CA ARG A 5 28.61 -28.98 -17.00
C ARG A 5 27.82 -28.00 -17.87
N SER A 6 26.64 -27.63 -17.37
CA SER A 6 25.77 -26.61 -17.93
C SER A 6 26.51 -25.27 -17.98
N ALA A 7 26.57 -24.68 -19.18
CA ALA A 7 27.10 -23.35 -19.41
C ALA A 7 26.08 -22.33 -18.90
N ALA A 8 26.40 -21.62 -17.82
CA ALA A 8 25.66 -20.45 -17.40
C ALA A 8 25.88 -19.34 -18.44
N GLN A 9 24.79 -18.94 -19.12
CA GLN A 9 24.75 -17.78 -20.00
C GLN A 9 25.04 -16.51 -19.20
N ILE A 10 26.25 -15.97 -19.37
CA ILE A 10 26.55 -14.59 -19.02
C ILE A 10 25.92 -13.71 -20.10
N LYS A 11 24.79 -13.08 -19.79
CA LYS A 11 24.23 -12.00 -20.61
C LYS A 11 25.13 -10.77 -20.47
N LEU A 12 26.03 -10.60 -21.43
CA LEU A 12 26.72 -9.34 -21.69
C LEU A 12 25.68 -8.34 -22.22
N ILE A 13 25.35 -7.34 -21.41
CA ILE A 13 24.58 -6.18 -21.86
C ILE A 13 25.53 -4.98 -21.84
N ASN A 14 25.60 -4.29 -22.98
CA ASN A 14 26.29 -3.04 -23.27
C ASN A 14 27.77 -3.13 -23.73
N GLY A 15 27.91 -3.33 -25.05
CA GLY A 15 28.52 -2.32 -25.92
C GLY A 15 29.96 -1.89 -25.65
N CYS A 16 30.93 -2.73 -26.00
CA CYS A 16 32.26 -2.28 -26.42
C CYS A 16 32.66 -3.05 -27.68
N LYS A 17 32.55 -2.41 -28.85
CA LYS A 17 33.18 -2.90 -30.08
C LYS A 17 34.68 -2.63 -29.99
N GLY A 18 35.49 -3.67 -30.18
CA GLY A 18 36.92 -3.57 -30.50
C GLY A 18 37.85 -3.41 -29.29
N ALA A 19 38.47 -4.52 -28.86
CA ALA A 19 39.63 -4.47 -27.97
C ALA A 19 40.85 -5.00 -28.73
N THR A 20 41.57 -4.10 -29.41
CA THR A 20 42.99 -4.28 -29.73
C THR A 20 43.79 -3.29 -28.90
N ARG A 21 44.87 -3.78 -28.29
CA ARG A 21 45.85 -3.13 -27.39
C ARG A 21 45.43 -2.91 -25.94
N LEU A 22 45.92 -3.83 -25.10
CA LEU A 22 46.16 -3.63 -23.67
C LEU A 22 47.16 -2.48 -23.46
N TRP A 23 46.74 -1.43 -22.75
CA TRP A 23 47.62 -0.44 -22.12
C TRP A 23 47.67 -0.72 -20.61
N PRO A 24 48.86 -0.68 -19.97
CA PRO A 24 48.97 -0.81 -18.53
C PRO A 24 48.68 0.55 -17.88
N GLY A 25 47.57 0.67 -17.14
CA GLY A 25 47.35 1.84 -16.27
C GLY A 25 45.97 2.52 -16.26
N ALA A 26 44.89 1.86 -16.67
CA ALA A 26 43.55 2.42 -16.49
C ALA A 26 42.84 1.78 -15.29
N LEU A 27 42.72 2.59 -14.22
CA LEU A 27 41.96 2.39 -12.99
C LEU A 27 40.74 1.46 -13.17
N CYS A 28 40.74 0.32 -12.48
CA CYS A 28 39.51 -0.41 -12.18
C CYS A 28 38.69 0.51 -11.28
N LYS A 29 37.75 1.28 -11.85
CA LYS A 29 36.81 2.08 -11.06
C LYS A 29 36.01 1.10 -10.20
N ASP A 30 36.05 1.31 -8.89
CA ASP A 30 35.30 0.54 -7.91
C ASP A 30 33.87 0.33 -8.39
N ILE A 31 33.56 -0.89 -8.82
CA ILE A 31 32.20 -1.32 -9.06
C ILE A 31 31.57 -1.36 -7.67
N LYS A 32 30.93 -0.25 -7.27
CA LYS A 32 30.04 -0.25 -6.12
C LYS A 32 28.96 -1.27 -6.43
N LEU A 33 29.02 -2.43 -5.78
CA LEU A 33 27.90 -3.35 -5.72
C LEU A 33 26.76 -2.58 -5.08
N GLU A 34 25.84 -2.07 -5.90
CA GLU A 34 24.59 -1.51 -5.41
C GLU A 34 23.86 -2.65 -4.69
N LYS A 35 23.83 -2.55 -3.37
CA LYS A 35 23.07 -3.44 -2.52
C LYS A 35 21.61 -3.24 -2.93
N GLN A 36 21.01 -4.25 -3.55
CA GLN A 36 19.60 -4.20 -3.88
C GLN A 36 18.81 -4.35 -2.59
N ASP A 37 18.44 -3.22 -1.97
CA ASP A 37 17.72 -3.22 -0.71
C ASP A 37 16.30 -3.75 -0.94
N MET A 38 16.03 -4.93 -0.38
CA MET A 38 14.71 -5.55 -0.42
C MET A 38 13.70 -4.65 0.28
N GLN A 39 12.60 -4.35 -0.43
CA GLN A 39 11.48 -3.57 0.09
C GLN A 39 10.35 -4.51 0.54
N ARG A 40 9.69 -4.17 1.65
CA ARG A 40 8.52 -4.87 2.18
C ARG A 40 7.30 -3.98 2.07
N ILE A 41 6.18 -4.53 1.61
CA ILE A 41 4.90 -3.84 1.65
C ILE A 41 4.30 -4.04 3.05
N MET A 42 4.34 -2.99 3.86
CA MET A 42 3.92 -3.02 5.26
C MET A 42 2.62 -2.25 5.45
N LEU A 43 1.80 -2.66 6.43
CA LEU A 43 0.60 -1.91 6.82
C LEU A 43 1.04 -0.54 7.32
N ARG A 44 0.61 0.53 6.65
CA ARG A 44 0.94 1.91 7.03
C ARG A 44 -0.07 2.44 8.04
N ALA A 45 -1.36 2.28 7.73
CA ALA A 45 -2.44 2.67 8.63
C ALA A 45 -3.71 1.86 8.41
N LYS A 46 -4.58 1.85 9.41
CA LYS A 46 -5.96 1.38 9.26
C LYS A 46 -6.98 2.13 10.11
N ILE A 47 -8.19 2.21 9.62
CA ILE A 47 -9.40 2.53 10.37
C ILE A 47 -10.12 1.21 10.65
N HIS A 48 -10.31 0.88 11.92
CA HIS A 48 -10.80 -0.43 12.33
C HIS A 48 -12.30 -0.39 12.63
N ARG A 49 -13.07 -1.18 11.86
CA ARG A 49 -14.52 -1.41 12.04
C ARG A 49 -15.36 -0.15 11.89
N ALA A 50 -15.10 0.64 10.86
CA ALA A 50 -15.92 1.79 10.52
C ALA A 50 -17.22 1.35 9.83
N THR A 51 -18.35 1.92 10.21
CA THR A 51 -19.69 1.65 9.69
C THR A 51 -19.89 2.33 8.33
N VAL A 52 -20.36 1.61 7.32
CA VAL A 52 -20.78 2.19 6.04
C VAL A 52 -22.00 3.08 6.24
N THR A 53 -21.87 4.37 5.95
CA THR A 53 -22.95 5.36 6.12
C THR A 53 -23.66 5.69 4.81
N GLN A 54 -23.03 5.42 3.67
CA GLN A 54 -23.60 5.66 2.34
C GLN A 54 -23.08 4.62 1.34
N ALA A 55 -23.94 4.22 0.39
CA ALA A 55 -23.56 3.40 -0.74
C ALA A 55 -24.32 3.88 -2.00
N ASP A 56 -23.61 4.45 -2.97
CA ASP A 56 -24.20 4.98 -4.21
C ASP A 56 -23.54 4.35 -5.43
N LEU A 57 -24.29 3.48 -6.13
CA LEU A 57 -23.82 2.79 -7.33
C LEU A 57 -23.58 3.73 -8.52
N HIS A 58 -24.27 4.88 -8.58
CA HIS A 58 -24.25 5.77 -9.72
C HIS A 58 -23.24 6.91 -9.59
N TYR A 59 -22.59 7.04 -8.43
CA TYR A 59 -21.51 7.99 -8.20
C TYR A 59 -20.14 7.46 -8.66
N GLU A 60 -19.18 8.35 -8.91
CA GLU A 60 -17.84 7.99 -9.37
C GLU A 60 -17.08 7.12 -8.34
N GLY A 61 -16.54 6.00 -8.82
CA GLY A 61 -15.97 4.95 -7.97
C GLY A 61 -14.82 5.43 -7.09
N SER A 62 -15.07 5.48 -5.78
CA SER A 62 -14.19 6.00 -4.73
C SER A 62 -14.72 5.57 -3.35
N CYS A 63 -13.97 5.82 -2.28
CA CYS A 63 -14.48 5.76 -0.92
C CYS A 63 -14.38 7.14 -0.26
N GLY A 64 -15.51 7.77 0.04
CA GLY A 64 -15.52 9.00 0.83
C GLY A 64 -15.35 8.68 2.31
N ILE A 65 -14.41 9.35 2.95
CA ILE A 65 -14.07 9.12 4.35
C ILE A 65 -14.01 10.48 5.04
N ASP A 66 -14.67 10.58 6.21
CA ASP A 66 -14.58 11.76 7.08
C ASP A 66 -13.13 12.24 7.23
N GLU A 67 -12.91 13.54 6.98
CA GLU A 67 -11.59 14.17 7.12
C GLU A 67 -10.92 13.92 8.47
N ASP A 68 -11.66 13.88 9.57
CA ASP A 68 -11.09 13.63 10.91
C ASP A 68 -10.50 12.21 10.99
N LEU A 69 -11.13 11.23 10.32
CA LEU A 69 -10.65 9.86 10.24
C LEU A 69 -9.45 9.73 9.30
N LEU A 70 -9.48 10.43 8.17
CA LEU A 70 -8.34 10.50 7.25
C LEU A 70 -7.10 11.06 7.95
N GLU A 71 -7.25 12.17 8.68
CA GLU A 71 -6.14 12.79 9.43
C GLU A 71 -5.62 11.89 10.56
N ALA A 72 -6.52 11.27 11.32
CA ALA A 72 -6.15 10.36 12.40
C ALA A 72 -5.40 9.11 11.89
N ALA A 73 -5.84 8.57 10.75
CA ALA A 73 -5.19 7.44 10.08
C ALA A 73 -4.03 7.87 9.18
N ASP A 74 -3.78 9.17 9.01
CA ASP A 74 -2.78 9.74 8.11
C ASP A 74 -2.99 9.32 6.63
N ILE A 75 -4.23 9.04 6.23
CA ILE A 75 -4.61 8.66 4.86
C ILE A 75 -4.83 9.92 4.03
N ARG A 76 -4.20 10.01 2.87
CA ARG A 76 -4.35 11.14 1.96
C ARG A 76 -5.49 10.91 0.99
N GLU A 77 -6.08 12.01 0.55
CA GLU A 77 -6.96 12.00 -0.62
C GLU A 77 -6.23 11.44 -1.84
N PHE A 78 -6.93 10.64 -2.63
CA PHE A 78 -6.45 9.84 -3.76
C PHE A 78 -5.44 8.74 -3.39
N GLU A 79 -5.22 8.46 -2.10
CA GLU A 79 -4.40 7.33 -1.69
C GLU A 79 -5.14 6.02 -1.93
N LYS A 80 -4.41 5.02 -2.45
CA LYS A 80 -4.92 3.65 -2.59
C LYS A 80 -5.25 3.09 -1.21
N ILE A 81 -6.46 2.56 -1.06
CA ILE A 81 -6.91 1.86 0.13
C ILE A 81 -7.39 0.45 -0.21
N GLU A 82 -7.28 -0.44 0.76
CA GLU A 82 -7.94 -1.74 0.74
C GLU A 82 -9.04 -1.78 1.79
N LEU A 83 -10.18 -2.36 1.41
CA LEU A 83 -11.40 -2.39 2.19
C LEU A 83 -11.74 -3.84 2.47
N TYR A 84 -11.86 -4.18 3.76
CA TYR A 84 -12.22 -5.52 4.21
C TYR A 84 -13.56 -5.45 4.93
N ASN A 85 -14.60 -5.97 4.28
CA ASN A 85 -15.93 -5.99 4.84
C ASN A 85 -16.05 -7.17 5.82
N VAL A 86 -16.29 -6.85 7.09
CA VAL A 86 -16.38 -7.83 8.19
C VAL A 86 -17.67 -8.64 8.11
N ASN A 87 -18.74 -8.04 7.60
CA ASN A 87 -20.08 -8.63 7.59
C ASN A 87 -20.20 -9.70 6.50
N ASN A 88 -19.66 -9.44 5.30
CA ASN A 88 -19.81 -10.34 4.15
C ASN A 88 -18.50 -10.97 3.66
N GLY A 89 -17.35 -10.61 4.24
CA GLY A 89 -16.03 -11.16 3.90
C GLY A 89 -15.41 -10.63 2.60
N GLN A 90 -16.07 -9.71 1.88
CA GLN A 90 -15.50 -9.14 0.67
C GLN A 90 -14.23 -8.33 0.95
N ARG A 91 -13.29 -8.42 0.02
CA ARG A 91 -12.01 -7.70 0.05
C ARG A 91 -11.80 -7.06 -1.31
N PHE A 92 -11.65 -5.75 -1.32
CA PHE A 92 -11.52 -4.98 -2.55
C PHE A 92 -10.62 -3.76 -2.32
N SER A 93 -10.26 -3.09 -3.41
CA SER A 93 -9.40 -1.90 -3.36
C SER A 93 -10.01 -0.76 -4.17
N THR A 94 -9.76 0.46 -3.72
CA THR A 94 -10.12 1.69 -4.41
C THR A 94 -9.19 2.80 -3.92
N TYR A 95 -9.56 4.08 -4.07
CA TYR A 95 -8.87 5.22 -3.49
C TYR A 95 -9.81 6.02 -2.56
N ALA A 96 -9.22 6.72 -1.59
CA ALA A 96 -9.94 7.59 -0.66
C ALA A 96 -10.23 8.96 -1.29
N ILE A 97 -11.39 9.55 -0.97
CA ILE A 97 -11.70 10.96 -1.18
C ILE A 97 -12.18 11.60 0.13
N ARG A 98 -12.10 12.92 0.25
CA ARG A 98 -12.55 13.62 1.46
C ARG A 98 -14.07 13.62 1.55
N GLY A 99 -14.59 13.01 2.61
CA GLY A 99 -15.96 13.18 3.08
C GLY A 99 -16.08 14.43 3.95
N LYS A 100 -17.30 14.76 4.38
CA LYS A 100 -17.51 15.94 5.23
C LYS A 100 -16.84 15.76 6.60
N ARG A 101 -16.02 16.72 7.03
CA ARG A 101 -15.39 16.70 8.36
C ARG A 101 -16.39 16.54 9.51
N GLY A 102 -16.07 15.64 10.44
CA GLY A 102 -16.82 15.38 11.67
C GLY A 102 -18.19 14.72 11.43
N SER A 103 -18.49 14.30 10.20
CA SER A 103 -19.75 13.67 9.84
C SER A 103 -19.83 12.21 10.28
N GLY A 104 -18.70 11.51 10.33
CA GLY A 104 -18.61 10.05 10.47
C GLY A 104 -18.80 9.34 9.13
N GLU A 105 -18.72 10.05 8.00
CA GLU A 105 -18.96 9.49 6.68
C GLU A 105 -17.97 8.38 6.32
N ILE A 106 -18.54 7.26 5.86
CA ILE A 106 -17.88 6.20 5.09
C ILE A 106 -18.81 5.87 3.92
N SER A 107 -18.54 6.48 2.76
CA SER A 107 -19.35 6.37 1.55
C SER A 107 -18.67 5.49 0.50
N LEU A 108 -19.34 4.43 0.06
CA LEU A 108 -18.86 3.59 -1.04
C LEU A 108 -19.57 3.95 -2.33
N ASN A 109 -18.79 4.37 -3.32
CA ASN A 109 -19.33 4.88 -4.58
C ASN A 109 -19.03 3.95 -5.76
N GLY A 110 -19.87 4.00 -6.79
CA GLY A 110 -19.68 3.27 -8.03
C GLY A 110 -19.70 1.75 -7.83
N ALA A 111 -18.75 1.05 -8.47
CA ALA A 111 -18.64 -0.40 -8.36
C ALA A 111 -18.47 -0.89 -6.91
N ALA A 112 -17.85 -0.09 -6.03
CA ALA A 112 -17.63 -0.43 -4.62
C ALA A 112 -18.94 -0.50 -3.82
N ALA A 113 -20.00 0.20 -4.24
CA ALA A 113 -21.32 0.14 -3.62
C ALA A 113 -21.96 -1.27 -3.69
N ARG A 114 -21.48 -2.14 -4.58
CA ARG A 114 -21.92 -3.55 -4.64
C ARG A 114 -21.22 -4.45 -3.63
N CYS A 115 -20.16 -3.97 -2.97
CA CYS A 115 -19.32 -4.75 -2.08
C CYS A 115 -19.68 -4.61 -0.60
N ALA A 116 -20.59 -3.69 -0.25
CA ALA A 116 -21.11 -3.52 1.09
C ALA A 116 -22.53 -2.95 1.08
N HIS A 117 -23.22 -3.10 2.19
CA HIS A 117 -24.49 -2.45 2.47
C HIS A 117 -24.35 -1.38 3.56
N LEU A 118 -25.34 -0.49 3.65
CA LEU A 118 -25.46 0.43 4.78
C LEU A 118 -25.41 -0.34 6.10
N GLY A 119 -24.60 0.13 7.05
CA GLY A 119 -24.42 -0.51 8.35
C GLY A 119 -23.36 -1.63 8.39
N ASP A 120 -22.81 -2.04 7.24
CA ASP A 120 -21.69 -2.99 7.25
C ASP A 120 -20.45 -2.37 7.90
N LEU A 121 -19.63 -3.21 8.53
CA LEU A 121 -18.39 -2.78 9.16
C LEU A 121 -17.21 -3.04 8.23
N LEU A 122 -16.42 -2.00 7.96
CA LEU A 122 -15.22 -2.06 7.15
C LEU A 122 -13.96 -1.91 8.00
N ILE A 123 -12.92 -2.64 7.63
CA ILE A 123 -11.54 -2.31 7.98
C ILE A 123 -10.92 -1.67 6.75
N ILE A 124 -10.51 -0.41 6.87
CA ILE A 124 -9.93 0.38 5.78
C ILE A 124 -8.43 0.46 6.01
N CYS A 125 -7.62 -0.05 5.09
CA CYS A 125 -6.17 -0.15 5.22
C CYS A 125 -5.43 0.59 4.11
N THR A 126 -4.24 1.08 4.42
CA THR A 126 -3.25 1.51 3.43
C THR A 126 -1.90 0.83 3.72
N TYR A 127 -1.09 0.68 2.68
CA TYR A 127 0.19 0.01 2.71
C TYR A 127 1.27 0.87 2.05
N ALA A 128 2.50 0.74 2.53
CA ALA A 128 3.65 1.42 1.93
C ALA A 128 4.84 0.46 1.80
N PRO A 129 5.68 0.62 0.76
CA PRO A 129 6.98 -0.01 0.72
C PRO A 129 7.87 0.61 1.80
N LEU A 130 8.53 -0.25 2.57
CA LEU A 130 9.54 0.11 3.55
C LEU A 130 10.79 -0.72 3.30
N SER A 131 11.97 -0.16 3.56
CA SER A 131 13.21 -0.94 3.59
C SER A 131 13.15 -2.01 4.69
N ASN A 132 14.03 -3.01 4.61
CA ASN A 132 14.14 -3.99 5.69
C ASN A 132 14.48 -3.35 7.04
N GLU A 133 15.32 -2.33 7.02
CA GLU A 133 15.76 -1.59 8.19
C GLU A 133 14.58 -0.82 8.81
N GLU A 134 13.80 -0.11 7.98
CA GLU A 134 12.62 0.64 8.42
C GLU A 134 11.54 -0.31 8.97
N ALA A 135 11.28 -1.42 8.28
CA ALA A 135 10.23 -2.37 8.65
C ALA A 135 10.42 -2.98 10.06
N GLY A 136 11.65 -3.07 10.56
CA GLY A 136 11.94 -3.61 11.90
C GLY A 136 11.50 -2.71 13.06
N SER A 137 11.28 -1.41 12.81
CA SER A 137 10.90 -0.43 13.83
C SER A 137 9.63 0.34 13.48
N TYR A 138 9.07 0.11 12.29
CA TYR A 138 7.87 0.79 11.84
C TYR A 138 6.63 0.38 12.63
N VAL A 139 5.88 1.37 13.09
CA VAL A 139 4.65 1.18 13.87
C VAL A 139 3.46 1.70 13.06
N PRO A 140 2.50 0.84 12.66
CA PRO A 140 1.32 1.26 11.93
C PRO A 140 0.41 2.17 12.76
N LYS A 141 -0.28 3.11 12.09
CA LYS A 141 -1.34 3.90 12.72
C LYS A 141 -2.65 3.13 12.73
N VAL A 142 -3.21 2.85 13.90
CA VAL A 142 -4.49 2.16 14.03
C VAL A 142 -5.51 3.05 14.72
N VAL A 143 -6.54 3.43 13.98
CA VAL A 143 -7.68 4.22 14.46
C VAL A 143 -8.82 3.27 14.81
N PHE A 144 -9.32 3.37 16.03
CA PHE A 144 -10.55 2.72 16.48
C PHE A 144 -11.69 3.73 16.51
N VAL A 145 -12.87 3.27 16.11
CA VAL A 145 -14.08 4.09 16.09
C VAL A 145 -15.24 3.39 16.81
N ASP A 146 -16.25 4.16 17.20
CA ASP A 146 -17.55 3.65 17.63
C ASP A 146 -18.52 3.43 16.45
N ASP A 147 -19.77 3.05 16.74
CA ASP A 147 -20.79 2.76 15.72
C ASP A 147 -21.19 4.00 14.89
N ASN A 148 -20.92 5.20 15.40
CA ASN A 148 -21.13 6.48 14.69
C ASN A 148 -19.85 6.99 14.01
N ASN A 149 -18.84 6.13 13.87
CA ASN A 149 -17.54 6.44 13.31
C ASN A 149 -16.79 7.57 14.05
N ARG A 150 -17.02 7.73 15.35
CA ARG A 150 -16.26 8.66 16.21
C ARG A 150 -15.04 7.95 16.76
N ILE A 151 -13.90 8.63 16.74
CA ILE A 151 -12.62 8.06 17.21
C ILE A 151 -12.73 7.74 18.71
N THR A 152 -12.50 6.48 19.06
CA THR A 152 -12.49 6.00 20.45
C THR A 152 -11.07 5.74 20.97
N GLY A 153 -10.09 5.60 20.06
CA GLY A 153 -8.71 5.41 20.45
C GLY A 153 -7.74 5.32 19.27
N LEU A 154 -6.49 5.64 19.53
CA LEU A 154 -5.37 5.49 18.62
C LEU A 154 -4.38 4.50 19.22
N LYS A 155 -4.07 3.41 18.51
CA LYS A 155 -3.06 2.45 18.94
C LYS A 155 -1.88 2.45 17.98
N LYS A 156 -0.70 2.55 18.58
CA LYS A 156 0.58 2.22 17.97
C LYS A 156 0.83 0.74 18.27
N ILE A 157 0.85 -0.11 17.24
CA ILE A 157 1.08 -1.55 17.36
C ILE A 157 2.54 -1.86 17.16
#